data_AF-A0A7W0IUI3-F1
#
_entry.id   AF-A0A7W0IUI3-F1
#
_cell.length_a   1.000
_cell.length_b   1.000
_cell.length_c   1.000
_cell.angle_alpha   90.00
_cell.angle_beta   90.00
_cell.angle_gamma   90.00
#
_symmetry.space_group_name_H-M   'P 1'
#
loop_
_entity.id
_entity.type
_entity.pdbx_description
1 polymer ?
#
loop_
_entity_poly.entity_id
_entity_poly.type
_entity_poly.pdbx_seq_one_letter_code
_entity_poly.pdbx_strand_id
1 'polypeptide(L)' 'MKVLVDTCIWSLALRSKGIQGSNADFLICAVSTRNNMPIFSIDNDFNHYKKHIPIALHVPRVTKK' A
#
# COMPACT_ATOMS: atom_id res chain seq x y z
N MET A 1 3.86 4.82 17.96
CA MET A 1 3.73 6.07 17.17
C MET A 1 4.44 6.09 15.81
N LYS A 2 5.28 5.11 15.43
CA LYS A 2 6.02 5.15 14.15
C LYS A 2 5.13 4.96 12.90
N VAL A 3 4.11 4.10 12.98
CA VAL A 3 3.17 3.87 11.86
C VAL A 3 2.42 5.13 11.44
N LEU A 4 2.07 6.01 12.38
CA LEU A 4 1.39 7.28 12.07
C LEU A 4 2.28 8.22 11.25
N VAL A 5 3.58 8.21 11.52
CA VAL A 5 4.57 8.97 10.74
C VAL A 5 4.68 8.37 9.34
N ASP A 6 4.78 7.04 9.25
CA ASP A 6 4.84 6.31 7.98
C ASP A 6 3.60 6.58 7.10
N THR A 7 2.39 6.66 7.69
CA THR A 7 1.15 7.02 6.98
C THR A 7 1.25 8.41 6.35
N CYS A 8 1.74 9.41 7.08
CA CYS A 8 1.91 10.77 6.55
C CYS A 8 2.95 10.81 5.42
N ILE A 9 4.04 10.05 5.56
CA ILE A 9 5.09 9.94 4.53
C ILE A 9 4.50 9.37 3.24
N TRP A 10 3.75 8.26 3.31
CA TRP A 10 3.16 7.65 2.11
C TRP A 10 2.05 8.48 1.49
N SER A 11 1.23 9.14 2.30
CA SER A 11 0.23 10.11 1.83
C SER A 11 0.89 11.24 1.03
N LEU A 12 1.95 11.85 1.57
CA LEU A 12 2.68 12.91 0.89
C LEU A 12 3.36 12.42 -0.38
N ALA A 13 4.01 11.25 -0.35
CA ALA A 13 4.68 10.67 -1.50
C ALA A 13 3.71 10.45 -2.67
N LEU A 14 2.52 9.89 -2.42
CA LEU A 14 1.51 9.63 -3.45
C LEU A 14 0.86 10.93 -3.94
N ARG A 15 0.51 11.85 -3.02
CA ARG A 15 -0.06 13.15 -3.39
C ARG A 15 0.89 14.02 -4.21
N SER A 16 2.20 13.94 -3.95
CA SER A 16 3.22 14.62 -4.77
C SER A 16 3.25 14.15 -6.23
N LYS A 17 2.67 12.97 -6.50
CA LYS A 17 2.50 12.39 -7.84
C LYS A 17 1.07 12.56 -8.37
N GLY A 18 0.23 13.35 -7.70
CA GLY A 18 -1.17 13.57 -8.08
C GLY A 18 -2.10 12.39 -7.75
N ILE A 19 -1.62 11.41 -6.98
CA ILE A 19 -2.38 10.22 -6.64
C ILE A 19 -3.16 10.46 -5.35
N GLN A 20 -4.47 10.22 -5.43
CA GLN A 20 -5.38 10.31 -4.29
C GLN A 20 -5.62 8.92 -3.69
N GLY A 21 -5.99 8.91 -2.42
CA GLY A 21 -6.25 7.70 -1.64
C GLY A 21 -6.84 8.05 -0.29
N SER A 22 -7.50 7.08 0.34
CA SER A 22 -8.04 7.26 1.67
C SER A 22 -6.95 7.15 2.74
N ASN A 23 -7.21 7.71 3.92
CA ASN A 23 -6.29 7.56 5.04
C ASN A 23 -6.13 6.08 5.47
N ALA A 24 -7.14 5.24 5.23
CA ALA A 24 -7.07 3.82 5.49
C ALA A 24 -6.07 3.13 4.55
N ASP A 25 -6.05 3.50 3.27
CA ASP A 25 -5.12 2.89 2.31
C ASP A 25 -3.67 3.23 2.63
N PHE A 26 -3.40 4.48 3.01
CA PHE A 26 -2.07 4.90 3.44
C PHE A 26 -1.63 4.19 4.74
N LEU A 27 -2.57 3.96 5.66
CA LEU A 27 -2.30 3.19 6.88
C LEU A 27 -1.98 1.72 6.55
N ILE A 28 -2.73 1.10 5.65
CA ILE A 28 -2.48 -0.26 5.17
C ILE A 28 -1.09 -0.34 4.53
N CYS A 29 -0.73 0.62 3.68
CA CYS A 29 0.60 0.71 3.06
C CYS A 29 1.72 0.86 4.09
N ALA A 30 1.52 1.71 5.11
CA ALA A 30 2.47 1.91 6.20
C ALA A 30 2.72 0.62 6.99
N VAL A 31 1.65 -0.07 7.38
CA VAL A 31 1.73 -1.33 8.14
C VAL A 31 2.36 -2.45 7.29
N SER A 32 1.94 -2.59 6.03
CA SER A 32 2.48 -3.56 5.08
C SER A 32 3.99 -3.41 4.89
N THR A 33 4.43 -2.19 4.56
CA THR A 33 5.86 -1.90 4.31
C THR A 33 6.70 -2.15 5.56
N ARG A 34 6.20 -1.74 6.72
CA ARG A 34 6.92 -1.87 7.99
C ARG A 34 7.10 -3.31 8.44
N ASN A 35 6.11 -4.17 8.18
CA ASN A 35 6.14 -5.58 8.58
C ASN A 35 6.57 -6.51 7.44
N ASN A 36 6.94 -5.96 6.28
CA ASN A 36 7.26 -6.72 5.07
C ASN A 36 6.16 -7.73 4.69
N MET A 37 4.90 -7.32 4.85
CA MET A 37 3.73 -8.17 4.66
C MET A 37 2.99 -7.76 3.37
N PRO A 38 2.78 -8.67 2.40
CA PRO A 38 2.08 -8.33 1.17
C PRO A 38 0.59 -8.04 1.43
N ILE A 39 0.07 -7.01 0.78
CA ILE A 39 -1.35 -6.62 0.86
C ILE A 39 -2.14 -7.58 -0.04
N PHE A 40 -3.17 -8.20 0.53
CA PHE A 40 -4.17 -8.96 -0.21
C PHE A 40 -5.45 -8.14 -0.26
N SER A 41 -5.75 -7.58 -1.43
CA SER A 41 -6.94 -6.78 -1.67
C SER A 41 -7.42 -6.97 -3.11
N ILE A 42 -8.71 -6.78 -3.34
CA ILE A 42 -9.31 -6.68 -4.67
C ILE A 42 -9.29 -5.24 -5.21
N ASP A 43 -8.92 -4.29 -4.35
CA ASP A 43 -8.85 -2.89 -4.71
C ASP A 43 -7.66 -2.62 -5.65
N ASN A 44 -7.95 -2.04 -6.80
CA ASN A 44 -6.96 -1.76 -7.82
C ASN A 44 -6.07 -0.55 -7.49
N ASP A 45 -6.46 0.29 -6.53
CA ASP A 45 -5.69 1.47 -6.13
C ASP A 45 -4.29 1.08 -5.62
N PHE A 46 -4.17 -0.06 -4.93
CA PHE A 46 -2.87 -0.57 -4.50
C PHE A 46 -1.94 -0.96 -5.67
N ASN A 47 -2.47 -1.32 -6.84
CA ASN A 47 -1.66 -1.52 -8.05
C ASN A 47 -1.06 -0.20 -8.54
N HIS A 48 -1.79 0.91 -8.38
CA HIS A 48 -1.27 2.24 -8.67
C HIS A 48 -0.24 2.67 -7.63
N TYR A 49 -0.51 2.47 -6.33
CA TYR A 49 0.41 2.84 -5.25
C TYR A 49 1.73 2.09 -5.34
N LYS A 50 1.70 0.78 -5.64
CA LYS A 50 2.90 -0.06 -5.82
C LYS A 50 3.92 0.49 -6.82
N LYS A 51 3.50 1.31 -7.79
CA LYS A 51 4.41 1.96 -8.75
C LYS A 51 5.25 3.07 -8.13
N HIS A 52 4.82 3.61 -7.00
CA HIS A 52 5.42 4.80 -6.36
C HIS A 52 5.94 4.53 -4.95
N ILE A 53 5.40 3.53 -4.25
CA ILE A 53 5.80 3.17 -2.89
C ILE A 53 6.14 1.67 -2.80
N PRO A 54 7.05 1.26 -1.88
CA PRO A 54 7.59 -0.10 -1.83
C PRO A 54 6.65 -1.10 -1.13
N ILE A 55 5.42 -1.22 -1.62
CA ILE A 55 4.45 -2.20 -1.13
C ILE A 55 4.49 -3.49 -1.97
N ALA A 56 4.27 -4.63 -1.32
CA ALA A 56 4.08 -5.90 -1.99
C ALA A 56 2.58 -6.23 -2.07
N LEU A 57 2.16 -6.87 -3.17
CA LEU A 57 0.79 -7.35 -3.34
C LEU A 57 0.80 -8.87 -3.41
N HIS A 58 -0.12 -9.50 -2.67
CA HIS A 58 -0.25 -10.94 -2.65
C HIS A 58 -0.95 -11.42 -3.92
N VAL A 59 -0.31 -12.37 -4.62
CA VAL A 59 -0.93 -13.03 -5.78
C VAL A 59 -1.72 -14.24 -5.26
N PRO A 60 -3.02 -14.35 -5.59
CA PRO A 60 -3.81 -15.53 -5.23
C PRO A 60 -3.10 -16.81 -5.69
N ARG A 61 -3.07 -17.82 -4.83
CA ARG A 61 -2.55 -19.14 -5.22
C ARG A 61 -3.45 -19.72 -6.30
N VAL A 62 -2.89 -19.92 -7.49
CA VAL A 62 -3.58 -20.65 -8.57
C VAL A 62 -3.51 -22.13 -8.21
N THR A 63 -4.59 -22.67 -7.64
CA THR A 63 -4.74 -24.13 -7.54
C THR A 63 -5.00 -24.67 -8.94
N LYS A 64 -3.98 -25.28 -9.55
CA LYS A 64 -4.19 -26.11 -10.74
C LYS A 64 -5.14 -27.24 -10.34
N LYS A 65 -6.33 -27.24 -10.94
CA LYS A 65 -7.28 -28.35 -10.86
C LYS A 65 -6.82 -29.47 -11.77
#